data_AF-A0A4R4A420-F1
#
_entry.id   AF-A0A4R4A420-F1
#
_cell.length_a   1.000
_cell.length_b   1.000
_cell.length_c   1.000
_cell.angle_alpha   90.00
_cell.angle_beta   90.00
_cell.angle_gamma   90.00
#
_symmetry.space_group_name_H-M   'P 1'
#
loop_
_entity.id
_entity.type
_entity.pdbx_description
1 polymer ?
#
loop_
_entity_poly.entity_id
_entity_poly.type
_entity_poly.pdbx_seq_one_letter_code
_entity_poly.pdbx_strand_id
1 'polypeptide(L)'
;PHCSGTTLMESLHMGVPFVTLAERPSVGRIGTTVLSGMGRPEWIATDEAGYVERAVALAADLEALARIRAGLRAELEASPWRDEQGLVARIETAFRSMWRRWCLA
;
A
#
# COMPACT_ATOMS: atom_id res chain seq x y z
N PRO A 1 -16.27 4.40 -1.54
CA PRO A 1 -15.45 5.56 -1.15
C PRO A 1 -14.13 5.62 -1.92
N HIS A 2 -13.50 6.78 -2.03
CA HIS A 2 -12.22 6.94 -2.74
C HIS A 2 -11.06 6.74 -1.76
N CYS A 3 -10.23 5.73 -2.00
CA CYS A 3 -9.03 5.50 -1.20
C CYS A 3 -7.90 6.45 -1.63
N SER A 4 -7.13 6.97 -0.67
CA SER A 4 -5.95 7.79 -0.95
C SER A 4 -4.86 6.97 -1.66
N GLY A 5 -4.30 7.51 -2.75
CA GLY A 5 -3.16 6.93 -3.47
C GLY A 5 -1.84 7.60 -3.09
N THR A 6 -1.58 8.77 -3.67
CA THR A 6 -0.35 9.53 -3.40
C THR A 6 -0.23 9.93 -1.93
N THR A 7 -1.30 10.46 -1.34
CA THR A 7 -1.31 10.91 0.06
C THR A 7 -1.04 9.77 1.05
N LEU A 8 -1.41 8.54 0.69
CA LEU A 8 -1.07 7.35 1.45
C LEU A 8 0.44 7.10 1.43
N MET A 9 1.05 7.10 0.24
CA MET A 9 2.50 6.93 0.11
C MET A 9 3.29 8.02 0.85
N GLU A 10 2.84 9.28 0.74
CA GLU A 10 3.41 10.42 1.47
C GLU A 10 3.29 10.24 2.99
N SER A 11 2.12 9.79 3.47
CA SER A 11 1.91 9.50 4.91
C SER A 11 2.88 8.44 5.41
N LEU A 12 3.01 7.33 4.69
CA LEU A 12 3.95 6.25 5.04
C LEU A 12 5.40 6.77 5.03
N HIS A 13 5.78 7.53 4.00
CA HIS A 13 7.11 8.12 3.90
C HIS A 13 7.40 9.13 5.02
N MET A 14 6.39 9.84 5.52
CA MET A 14 6.51 10.75 6.67
C MET A 14 6.46 10.03 8.03
N GLY A 15 6.39 8.70 8.08
CA GLY A 15 6.32 7.95 9.32
C GLY A 15 4.94 7.99 9.97
N VAL A 16 3.88 8.17 9.17
CA VAL A 16 2.48 8.15 9.62
C VAL A 16 1.85 6.81 9.24
N PRO A 17 1.52 5.94 10.21
CA PRO A 17 0.82 4.69 9.97
C PRO A 17 -0.56 4.93 9.35
N PHE A 18 -1.04 3.97 8.56
CA PHE A 18 -2.26 4.14 7.78
C PHE A 18 -3.17 2.91 7.89
N VAL A 19 -4.45 3.12 8.17
CA VAL A 19 -5.48 2.06 8.14
C VAL A 19 -6.35 2.26 6.91
N THR A 20 -6.69 1.18 6.22
CA THR A 20 -7.54 1.25 5.02
C THR A 20 -8.71 0.28 5.14
N LEU A 21 -9.86 0.64 4.56
CA LEU A 21 -11.00 -0.24 4.39
C LEU A 21 -10.94 -0.86 2.99
N ALA A 22 -10.82 -2.18 2.92
CA ALA A 22 -10.81 -2.95 1.68
C ALA A 22 -12.22 -2.99 1.05
N GLU A 23 -12.58 -1.90 0.38
CA GLU A 23 -13.87 -1.77 -0.30
C GLU A 23 -13.91 -2.40 -1.71
N ARG A 24 -15.01 -2.15 -2.43
CA ARG A 24 -15.23 -2.57 -3.82
C ARG A 24 -14.15 -2.03 -4.79
N PRO A 25 -13.73 -2.82 -5.80
CA PRO A 25 -12.83 -2.38 -6.87
C PRO A 25 -13.39 -1.15 -7.64
N SER A 26 -12.59 -0.27 -8.24
CA SER A 26 -11.12 -0.27 -8.43
C SER A 26 -10.38 0.67 -7.47
N VAL A 27 -10.96 1.83 -7.14
CA VAL A 27 -10.33 2.86 -6.30
C VAL A 27 -10.38 2.50 -4.81
N GLY A 28 -11.34 1.69 -4.38
CA GLY A 28 -11.46 1.23 -2.98
C GLY A 28 -10.36 0.27 -2.53
N ARG A 29 -9.47 -0.18 -3.42
CA ARG A 29 -8.43 -1.18 -3.13
C ARG A 29 -7.00 -0.65 -3.23
N ILE A 30 -6.80 0.63 -3.53
CA ILE A 30 -5.45 1.21 -3.64
C ILE A 30 -4.69 1.04 -2.32
N GLY A 31 -5.33 1.39 -1.20
CA GLY A 31 -4.75 1.20 0.13
C GLY A 31 -4.42 -0.25 0.44
N THR A 32 -5.33 -1.18 0.09
CA THR A 32 -5.09 -2.62 0.25
C THR A 32 -3.83 -3.06 -0.51
N THR A 33 -3.68 -2.65 -1.77
CA THR A 33 -2.52 -2.98 -2.59
C THR A 33 -1.24 -2.43 -1.96
N VAL A 34 -1.23 -1.14 -1.60
CA VAL A 34 -0.06 -0.47 -1.01
C VAL A 34 0.37 -1.15 0.30
N LEU A 35 -0.57 -1.35 1.22
CA LEU A 35 -0.27 -1.97 2.52
C LEU A 35 0.13 -3.44 2.39
N SER A 36 -0.44 -4.17 1.43
CA SER A 36 0.01 -5.55 1.13
C SER A 36 1.45 -5.56 0.60
N GLY A 37 1.80 -4.63 -0.30
CA GLY A 37 3.17 -4.48 -0.80
C GLY A 37 4.16 -4.03 0.28
N MET A 38 3.70 -3.31 1.30
CA MET A 38 4.48 -2.96 2.49
C MET A 38 4.61 -4.10 3.52
N GLY A 39 3.94 -5.24 3.32
CA GLY A 39 3.90 -6.31 4.31
C GLY A 39 3.13 -5.94 5.59
N ARG A 40 2.14 -5.05 5.48
CA ARG A 40 1.30 -4.53 6.58
C ARG A 40 -0.19 -4.96 6.44
N PRO A 41 -0.51 -6.25 6.23
CA PRO A 41 -1.91 -6.68 6.06
C PRO A 41 -2.77 -6.44 7.31
N GLU A 42 -2.16 -6.33 8.49
CA GLU A 42 -2.83 -6.04 9.75
C GLU A 42 -3.51 -4.67 9.80
N TRP A 43 -3.15 -3.75 8.90
CA TRP A 43 -3.77 -2.42 8.78
C TRP A 43 -4.92 -2.37 7.76
N ILE A 44 -5.29 -3.51 7.20
CA ILE A 44 -6.37 -3.64 6.23
C ILE A 44 -7.62 -4.14 6.96
N ALA A 45 -8.66 -3.32 6.97
CA ALA A 45 -9.99 -3.67 7.47
C ALA A 45 -10.89 -4.16 6.34
N THR A 46 -11.89 -4.98 6.65
CA THR A 46 -12.89 -5.48 5.68
C THR A 46 -14.29 -4.92 5.91
N ASP A 47 -14.51 -4.28 7.05
CA ASP A 47 -15.73 -3.56 7.42
C ASP A 47 -15.38 -2.36 8.33
N GLU A 48 -16.37 -1.52 8.60
CA GLU A 48 -16.20 -0.30 9.40
C GLU A 48 -15.80 -0.59 10.86
N ALA A 49 -16.33 -1.67 11.45
CA ALA A 49 -16.00 -2.05 12.82
C ALA A 49 -14.52 -2.44 12.94
N GLY A 50 -14.02 -3.26 12.01
CA GLY A 50 -12.62 -3.65 11.94
C GLY A 50 -11.69 -2.48 11.60
N TYR A 51 -12.17 -1.47 10.88
CA TYR A 51 -11.40 -0.23 10.65
C TYR A 51 -11.17 0.52 11.96
N VAL A 52 -12.23 0.71 12.76
CA VAL A 52 -12.14 1.36 14.07
C VAL A 52 -11.26 0.55 15.02
N GLU A 53 -11.45 -0.76 15.10
CA GLU A 53 -10.66 -1.64 15.97
C GLU A 53 -9.15 -1.52 15.67
N ARG A 54 -8.77 -1.54 14.39
CA ARG A 54 -7.37 -1.39 13.97
C ARG A 54 -6.79 -0.03 14.31
N ALA A 55 -7.56 1.04 14.06
CA ALA A 55 -7.12 2.39 14.39
C ALA A 55 -6.92 2.56 15.90
N VAL A 56 -7.83 2.02 16.72
CA VAL A 56 -7.71 2.03 18.18
C VAL A 56 -6.49 1.20 18.63
N ALA A 57 -6.33 -0.02 18.12
CA ALA A 57 -5.20 -0.88 18.47
C ALA A 57 -3.85 -0.23 18.14
N LEU A 58 -3.75 0.45 17.00
CA LEU A 58 -2.55 1.16 16.58
C LEU A 58 -2.20 2.36 17.47
N ALA A 59 -3.21 2.98 18.08
CA ALA A 59 -3.07 4.11 18.99
C ALA A 59 -2.96 3.72 20.47
N ALA A 60 -3.27 2.47 20.83
CA ALA A 60 -3.35 2.02 22.22
C ALA A 60 -1.98 1.88 22.92
N ASP A 61 -0.92 1.56 22.17
CA ASP A 61 0.45 1.44 22.68
C ASP A 61 1.34 2.51 22.06
N LEU A 62 1.66 3.54 22.84
CA LEU A 62 2.47 4.68 22.38
C LEU A 62 3.93 4.30 22.10
N GLU A 63 4.49 3.33 22.81
CA GLU A 63 5.86 2.89 22.57
C GLU A 63 5.95 2.07 21.28
N ALA A 64 4.99 1.16 21.06
CA ALA A 64 4.88 0.44 19.80
C ALA A 64 4.64 1.39 18.63
N LEU A 65 3.73 2.36 18.79
CA LEU A 65 3.48 3.39 17.79
C LEU A 65 4.74 4.20 17.48
N ALA A 66 5.51 4.62 18.49
CA ALA A 66 6.77 5.33 18.27
C ALA A 66 7.78 4.50 17.47
N ARG A 67 7.91 3.20 17.78
CA ARG A 67 8.77 2.27 17.02
C ARG A 67 8.33 2.16 15.55
N ILE A 68 7.03 2.00 15.31
CA ILE A 68 6.48 1.96 13.94
C ILE A 68 6.83 3.26 13.20
N ARG A 69 6.52 4.42 13.80
CA ARG A 69 6.76 5.74 13.16
C ARG A 69 8.24 5.96 12.83
N ALA A 70 9.15 5.50 13.69
CA ALA A 70 10.58 5.61 13.47
C ALA A 70 11.09 4.68 12.34
N GLY A 71 10.50 3.49 12.17
CA GLY A 71 10.92 2.50 11.16
C GLY A 71 10.26 2.67 9.79
N LEU A 72 9.06 3.25 9.73
CA LEU A 72 8.18 3.17 8.56
C LEU A 72 8.79 3.72 7.26
N ARG A 73 9.60 4.79 7.35
CA ARG A 73 10.29 5.32 6.17
C ARG A 73 11.28 4.30 5.61
N ALA A 74 12.10 3.70 6.47
CA ALA A 74 13.07 2.70 6.04
C ALA A 74 12.39 1.45 5.49
N GLU A 75 11.27 1.03 6.09
CA GLU A 75 10.44 -0.06 5.56
C GLU A 75 9.90 0.27 4.17
N LEU A 76 9.43 1.51 3.94
CA LEU A 76 8.96 1.94 2.62
C LEU A 76 10.09 1.95 1.60
N GLU A 77 11.25 2.50 1.96
CA GLU A 77 12.46 2.51 1.12
C GLU A 77 12.96 1.10 0.76
N ALA A 78 12.78 0.13 1.66
CA ALA A 78 13.13 -1.27 1.41
C ALA A 78 12.03 -2.08 0.70
N SER A 79 10.83 -1.53 0.55
CA SER A 79 9.68 -2.24 -0.02
C SER A 79 9.74 -2.34 -1.55
N PRO A 80 8.97 -3.26 -2.17
CA PRO A 80 8.83 -3.34 -3.63
C PRO A 80 8.31 -2.04 -4.29
N TRP A 81 7.75 -1.10 -3.51
CA TRP A 81 7.33 0.20 -4.02
C TRP A 81 8.48 1.09 -4.47
N ARG A 82 9.71 0.75 -4.05
CA ARG A 82 10.95 1.48 -4.37
C ARG A 82 11.88 0.65 -5.23
N ASP A 83 11.36 -0.43 -5.84
CA ASP A 83 12.01 -1.18 -6.93
C ASP A 83 11.62 -0.55 -8.28
N GLU A 84 12.22 0.61 -8.61
CA GLU A 84 11.88 1.31 -9.85
C GLU A 84 12.33 0.52 -11.09
N GLN A 85 13.51 -0.12 -11.03
CA GLN A 85 14.04 -0.90 -12.14
C GLN A 85 13.18 -2.13 -12.44
N GLY A 86 12.77 -2.88 -11.41
CA GLY A 86 11.87 -4.00 -11.60
C GLY A 86 10.48 -3.56 -12.05
N LEU A 87 9.98 -2.39 -11.62
CA LEU A 87 8.74 -1.83 -12.16
C LEU A 87 8.85 -1.57 -13.66
N VAL A 88 9.91 -0.91 -14.11
CA VAL A 88 10.15 -0.62 -15.53
C VAL A 88 10.23 -1.93 -16.33
N ALA A 89 11.01 -2.91 -15.88
CA ALA A 89 11.14 -4.19 -16.57
C ALA A 89 9.80 -4.94 -16.72
N ARG A 90 8.95 -4.91 -15.68
CA ARG A 90 7.59 -5.49 -15.72
C ARG A 90 6.70 -4.77 -16.72
N ILE A 91 6.76 -3.43 -16.76
CA ILE A 91 5.99 -2.61 -17.71
C ILE A 91 6.44 -2.87 -19.15
N GLU A 92 7.74 -2.87 -19.42
CA GLU A 92 8.30 -3.15 -20.75
C GLU A 92 7.88 -4.53 -21.26
N THR A 93 7.94 -5.54 -20.38
CA THR A 93 7.48 -6.91 -20.67
C THR A 93 6.00 -6.92 -21.03
N ALA A 94 5.16 -6.20 -20.27
CA ALA A 94 3.73 -6.11 -20.53
C ALA A 94 3.44 -5.43 -21.88
N PHE A 95 4.08 -4.29 -22.16
CA PHE A 95 3.95 -3.60 -23.46
C PHE A 95 4.44 -4.46 -24.62
N ARG A 96 5.57 -5.15 -24.47
CA ARG A 96 6.08 -6.05 -25.51
C ARG A 96 5.11 -7.19 -25.80
N SER A 97 4.47 -7.72 -24.76
CA SER A 97 3.46 -8.77 -24.88
C SER A 97 2.19 -8.27 -25.58
N MET A 98 1.72 -7.07 -25.23
CA MET A 98 0.58 -6.42 -25.90
C MET A 98 0.87 -6.18 -27.39
N TRP A 99 2.05 -5.66 -27.71
CA TRP A 99 2.48 -5.44 -29.09
C TRP A 99 2.53 -6.73 -29.92
N ARG A 100 3.16 -7.78 -29.39
CA ARG A 100 3.23 -9.08 -30.07
C ARG A 100 1.86 -9.66 -30.35
N ARG A 101 0.92 -9.54 -29.41
CA ARG A 101 -0.48 -9.98 -29.62
C ARG A 101 -1.15 -9.19 -30.74
N TRP A 102 -0.92 -7.88 -30.81
CA TRP A 102 -1.48 -7.05 -31.87
C TRP A 102 -0.90 -7.39 -33.26
N CYS A 103 0.40 -7.64 -33.39
CA CYS A 103 1.00 -8.03 -34.68
C CYS A 103 0.56 -9.42 -35.20
N LEU A 104 0.07 -10.28 -34.30
CA LEU A 104 -0.41 -11.63 -34.63
C LEU A 104 -1.93 -11.67 -34.89
N ALA A 105 -2.62 -10.55 -34.70
CA ALA A 105 -4.04 -10.37 -35.01
C ALA A 105 -4.20 -9.77 -36.43
#